data_AF-A0A218ZQ37-F1
#
_entry.id   AF-A0A218ZQ37-F1
#
_cell.length_a   1.000
_cell.length_b   1.000
_cell.length_c   1.000
_cell.angle_alpha   90.00
_cell.angle_beta   90.00
_cell.angle_gamma   90.00
#
_symmetry.space_group_name_H-M   'P 1'
#
loop_
_entity.id
_entity.type
_entity.pdbx_description
1 polymer ?
#
loop_
_entity_poly.entity_id
_entity_poly.type
_entity_poly.pdbx_seq_one_letter_code
_entity_poly.pdbx_strand_id
1 'polypeptide(L)'
;MSVLFDHAIKEKYNTMKINDPLIFVKNAIDWDAFTTLLNDLYHNDTDNGGRPNAPVKTMVKVVFLQSMFNMVDEQVEVLIKNRIYEQNATSNEWMSH
;
A
#
# COMPACT_ATOMS: atom_id res chain seq x y z
N MET A 1 33.30 -1.13 -1.59
CA MET A 1 32.79 0.16 -1.05
C MET A 1 31.27 0.20 -1.01
N SER A 2 30.52 -0.14 -2.07
CA SER A 2 29.04 -0.17 -2.07
C SER A 2 28.43 -1.05 -0.98
N VAL A 3 28.87 -2.30 -0.86
CA VAL A 3 28.33 -3.30 0.10
C VAL A 3 28.38 -2.82 1.57
N LEU A 4 29.41 -2.05 1.92
CA LEU A 4 29.63 -1.52 3.26
C LEU A 4 28.65 -0.36 3.56
N PHE A 5 28.43 0.51 2.58
CA PHE A 5 27.40 1.55 2.66
C PHE A 5 25.99 0.95 2.66
N ASP A 6 25.71 -0.06 1.84
CA ASP A 6 24.42 -0.75 1.80
C ASP A 6 24.10 -1.41 3.15
N HIS A 7 25.11 -2.04 3.77
CA HIS A 7 24.98 -2.62 5.11
C HIS A 7 24.70 -1.56 6.17
N ALA A 8 25.47 -0.46 6.18
CA ALA A 8 25.30 0.63 7.14
C ALA A 8 23.94 1.34 6.99
N ILE A 9 23.46 1.53 5.76
CA ILE A 9 22.13 2.07 5.47
C ILE A 9 21.06 1.11 5.99
N LYS A 10 21.20 -0.20 5.74
CA LYS A 10 20.25 -1.22 6.21
C LYS A 10 20.20 -1.30 7.74
N GLU A 11 21.34 -1.26 8.43
CA GLU A 11 21.39 -1.21 9.89
C GLU A 11 20.69 0.04 10.44
N LYS A 12 21.03 1.22 9.91
CA LYS A 12 20.43 2.48 10.34
C LYS A 12 18.93 2.54 10.06
N TYR A 13 18.49 1.97 8.95
CA TYR A 13 17.08 1.83 8.64
C TYR A 13 16.38 0.90 9.64
N ASN A 14 16.99 -0.24 9.99
CA ASN A 14 16.44 -1.18 10.97
C ASN A 14 16.34 -0.59 12.39
N THR A 15 17.27 0.26 12.81
CA THR A 15 17.17 0.93 14.12
C THR A 15 16.03 1.95 14.17
N MET A 16 15.73 2.63 13.05
CA MET A 16 14.59 3.55 12.94
C MET A 16 13.23 2.84 12.99
N LYS A 17 13.17 1.55 12.64
CA LYS A 17 11.93 0.74 12.61
C LYS A 17 11.35 0.41 13.98
N ILE A 18 12.17 0.46 15.03
CA ILE A 18 11.80 0.00 16.37
C ILE A 18 10.59 0.78 16.93
N ASN A 19 10.38 2.02 16.46
CA ASN A 19 9.24 2.86 16.84
C ASN A 19 8.40 3.31 15.63
N ASP A 20 8.47 2.61 14.50
CA ASP A 20 7.65 2.95 13.34
C ASP A 20 6.22 2.43 13.55
N PRO A 21 5.23 3.33 13.71
CA PRO A 21 3.87 2.92 14.00
C PRO A 21 3.23 2.19 12.81
N LEU A 22 3.72 2.37 11.57
CA LEU A 22 3.28 1.60 10.40
C LEU A 22 3.68 0.13 10.50
N ILE A 23 4.87 -0.15 11.03
CA ILE A 23 5.36 -1.52 11.22
C ILE A 23 4.56 -2.21 12.32
N PHE A 24 4.26 -1.48 13.39
CA PHE A 24 3.38 -1.98 14.44
C PHE A 24 2.00 -2.36 13.88
N VAL A 25 1.31 -1.41 13.21
CA VAL A 25 -0.03 -1.66 12.66
C VAL A 25 -0.02 -2.78 11.62
N LYS A 26 1.00 -2.86 10.76
CA LYS A 26 1.15 -3.93 9.77
C LYS A 26 1.12 -5.33 10.42
N ASN A 27 1.69 -5.47 11.61
CA ASN A 27 1.81 -6.75 12.30
C ASN A 27 0.71 -6.99 13.36
N ALA A 28 0.12 -5.92 13.90
CA ALA A 28 -0.89 -6.00 14.96
C ALA A 28 -2.30 -6.30 14.44
N ILE A 29 -2.57 -6.00 13.16
CA ILE A 29 -3.88 -6.14 12.55
C ILE A 29 -3.90 -7.32 11.59
N ASP A 30 -4.86 -8.23 11.77
CA ASP A 30 -5.20 -9.23 10.75
C ASP A 30 -5.97 -8.55 9.60
N TRP A 31 -5.23 -8.12 8.58
CA TRP A 31 -5.79 -7.45 7.42
C TRP A 31 -6.62 -8.38 6.52
N ASP A 32 -6.43 -9.70 6.62
CA ASP A 32 -7.16 -10.68 5.84
C ASP A 32 -8.60 -10.83 6.36
N ALA A 33 -8.81 -10.73 7.68
CA ALA A 33 -10.13 -10.76 8.30
C ALA A 33 -11.13 -9.75 7.70
N PHE A 34 -10.67 -8.54 7.35
CA PHE A 34 -11.53 -7.52 6.72
C PHE A 34 -11.98 -7.91 5.33
N THR A 35 -11.18 -8.70 4.61
CA THR A 35 -11.57 -9.15 3.27
C THR A 35 -12.79 -10.06 3.36
N THR A 36 -12.81 -10.97 4.33
CA THR A 36 -13.96 -11.85 4.58
C THR A 36 -15.18 -11.08 5.10
N LEU A 37 -14.97 -10.12 6.01
CA LEU A 37 -16.06 -9.36 6.63
C LEU A 37 -16.75 -8.36 5.71
N LEU A 38 -16.03 -7.83 4.71
CA LEU A 38 -16.53 -6.76 3.84
C LEU A 38 -16.70 -7.23 2.39
N ASN A 39 -16.51 -8.53 2.11
CA ASN A 39 -16.63 -9.06 0.76
C ASN A 39 -18.04 -8.84 0.19
N ASP A 40 -19.04 -8.85 1.05
CA ASP A 40 -20.44 -8.61 0.73
C ASP A 40 -20.78 -7.13 0.45
N LEU A 41 -19.88 -6.19 0.72
CA LEU A 41 -20.08 -4.78 0.37
C LEU A 41 -19.67 -4.48 -1.08
N TYR A 42 -18.89 -5.37 -1.68
CA TYR A 42 -18.38 -5.24 -3.04
C TYR A 42 -19.07 -6.28 -3.91
N HIS A 43 -19.94 -5.81 -4.81
CA HIS A 43 -20.71 -6.65 -5.72
C HIS A 43 -20.33 -6.42 -7.19
N ASN A 44 -19.20 -5.74 -7.39
CA ASN A 44 -18.81 -5.12 -8.65
C ASN A 44 -17.73 -5.95 -9.35
N ASP A 45 -17.60 -7.22 -8.96
CA ASP A 45 -16.48 -8.11 -9.24
C ASP A 45 -16.57 -8.72 -10.64
N THR A 46 -17.44 -8.16 -11.47
CA THR A 46 -17.67 -8.55 -12.85
C THR A 46 -16.78 -7.71 -13.76
N ASP A 47 -16.28 -8.30 -14.85
CA ASP A 47 -15.61 -7.57 -15.94
C ASP A 47 -16.50 -6.51 -16.64
N ASN A 48 -17.78 -6.42 -16.25
CA ASN A 48 -18.72 -5.42 -16.71
C ASN A 48 -18.56 -4.10 -15.93
N GLY A 49 -17.46 -3.40 -16.21
CA GLY A 49 -17.15 -2.09 -15.63
C GLY A 49 -15.78 -1.61 -16.12
N GLY A 50 -15.63 -0.31 -16.35
CA GLY A 50 -14.44 0.22 -17.05
C GLY A 50 -13.11 0.04 -16.31
N ARG A 51 -13.06 0.28 -14.98
CA ARG A 51 -11.82 0.16 -14.19
C ARG A 51 -11.96 -1.00 -13.19
N PRO A 52 -11.00 -1.95 -13.15
CA PRO A 52 -10.97 -2.99 -12.12
C PRO A 52 -11.00 -2.36 -10.73
N ASN A 53 -11.80 -2.95 -9.83
CA ASN A 53 -11.93 -2.45 -8.48
C ASN A 53 -10.60 -2.62 -7.71
N ALA A 54 -10.28 -1.65 -6.84
CA ALA A 54 -9.17 -1.81 -5.91
C ALA A 54 -9.51 -2.93 -4.91
N PRO A 55 -8.57 -3.81 -4.54
CA PRO A 55 -8.83 -4.86 -3.57
C PRO A 55 -9.36 -4.27 -2.25
N VAL A 56 -10.38 -4.89 -1.66
CA VAL A 56 -11.03 -4.47 -0.39
C VAL A 56 -9.99 -4.21 0.71
N LYS A 57 -9.04 -5.14 0.84
CA LYS A 57 -7.92 -5.01 1.79
C LYS A 57 -7.09 -3.73 1.58
N THR A 58 -6.90 -3.31 0.34
CA THR A 58 -6.17 -2.07 0.01
C THR A 58 -6.99 -0.86 0.44
N MET A 59 -8.29 -0.84 0.14
CA MET A 59 -9.18 0.27 0.53
C MET A 59 -9.25 0.43 2.05
N VAL A 60 -9.37 -0.66 2.81
CA VAL A 60 -9.37 -0.63 4.27
C VAL A 60 -8.07 -0.06 4.82
N LYS A 61 -6.92 -0.45 4.25
CA LYS A 61 -5.61 0.11 4.64
C LYS A 61 -5.53 1.60 4.35
N VAL A 62 -6.09 2.06 3.24
CA VAL A 62 -6.12 3.49 2.87
C VAL A 62 -6.92 4.29 3.90
N VAL A 63 -8.14 3.88 4.21
CA VAL A 63 -9.00 4.56 5.20
C VAL A 63 -8.35 4.57 6.59
N PHE A 64 -7.72 3.45 6.97
CA PHE A 64 -6.98 3.38 8.22
C PHE A 64 -5.84 4.40 8.26
N LEU A 65 -5.00 4.45 7.22
CA LEU A 65 -3.89 5.40 7.13
C LEU A 65 -4.39 6.86 7.08
N GLN A 66 -5.47 7.13 6.36
CA GLN A 66 -6.13 8.43 6.34
C GLN A 66 -6.48 8.90 7.75
N SER A 67 -7.13 8.03 8.53
CA SER A 67 -7.50 8.33 9.91
C SER A 67 -6.29 8.53 10.82
N MET A 68 -5.24 7.71 10.64
CA MET A 68 -4.03 7.72 11.46
C MET A 68 -3.19 8.97 11.27
N PHE A 69 -3.11 9.50 10.03
CA PHE A 69 -2.33 10.68 9.69
C PHE A 69 -3.18 11.93 9.46
N ASN A 70 -4.49 11.87 9.72
CA ASN A 70 -5.44 12.96 9.50
C ASN A 70 -5.36 13.53 8.07
N MET A 71 -5.29 12.64 7.08
CA MET A 71 -5.16 13.01 5.67
C MET A 71 -6.53 13.27 5.05
N VAL A 72 -6.61 14.28 4.20
CA VAL A 72 -7.81 14.56 3.40
C VAL A 72 -7.85 13.66 2.17
N ASP A 73 -9.04 13.32 1.71
CA ASP A 73 -9.29 12.43 0.57
C ASP A 73 -8.52 12.85 -0.69
N GLU A 74 -8.44 14.14 -1.03
CA GLU A 74 -7.71 14.60 -2.21
C GLU A 74 -6.21 14.28 -2.12
N GLN A 75 -5.61 14.41 -0.93
CA GLN A 75 -4.20 14.09 -0.74
C GLN A 75 -3.93 12.60 -0.94
N VAL A 76 -4.86 11.77 -0.47
CA VAL A 76 -4.75 10.31 -0.56
C VAL A 76 -4.98 9.83 -1.99
N GLU A 77 -5.94 10.41 -2.70
CA GLU A 77 -6.13 10.13 -4.11
C GLU A 77 -4.87 10.44 -4.93
N VAL A 78 -4.23 11.58 -4.70
CA VAL A 78 -2.99 11.95 -5.40
C VAL A 78 -1.89 10.94 -5.10
N LEU A 79 -1.70 10.56 -3.83
CA LEU A 79 -0.68 9.59 -3.44
C LEU A 79 -0.94 8.19 -4.01
N ILE A 80 -2.19 7.73 -4.01
CA ILE A 80 -2.58 6.43 -4.58
C ILE A 80 -2.42 6.46 -6.10
N LYS A 81 -2.91 7.52 -6.78
CA LYS A 81 -2.77 7.68 -8.22
C LYS A 81 -1.29 7.62 -8.61
N ASN A 82 -0.43 8.40 -7.94
CA ASN A 82 1.01 8.41 -8.18
C ASN A 82 1.63 7.01 -8.00
N ARG A 83 1.29 6.29 -6.93
CA ARG A 83 1.81 4.94 -6.67
C ARG A 83 1.37 3.91 -7.72
N ILE A 84 0.12 3.98 -8.18
CA ILE A 84 -0.40 3.10 -9.24
C ILE A 84 0.26 3.43 -10.59
N TYR A 85 0.44 4.71 -10.91
CA TYR A 85 1.17 5.13 -12.11
C TYR A 85 2.63 4.65 -12.10
N GLU A 86 3.32 4.76 -10.97
CA GLU A 86 4.69 4.25 -10.80
C GLU A 86 4.80 2.72 -10.97
N GLN A 87 3.84 1.95 -10.43
CA GLN A 87 3.82 0.49 -10.63
C GLN A 87 3.57 0.08 -12.08
N ASN A 88 2.74 0.82 -12.81
CA ASN A 88 2.53 0.59 -14.24
C ASN A 88 3.74 1.00 -15.09
N ALA A 89 4.39 2.12 -14.75
CA ALA A 89 5.60 2.58 -15.45
C ALA A 89 6.74 1.57 -15.30
N THR A 90 6.98 1.10 -14.07
CA THR A 90 8.01 0.08 -13.80
C THR A 90 7.69 -1.26 -14.46
N SER A 91 6.42 -1.69 -14.52
CA SER A 91 6.03 -2.94 -15.22
C SER A 91 6.22 -2.88 -16.74
N ASN A 92 6.11 -1.70 -17.35
CA ASN A 92 6.31 -1.51 -18.79
C ASN A 92 7.80 -1.42 -19.18
N GLU A 93 8.67 -1.00 -18.27
CA GLU A 93 10.13 -0.99 -18.50
C GLU A 93 10.70 -2.41 -18.57
N TRP A 94 10.21 -3.35 -17.75
CA TRP A 94 10.65 -4.77 -17.76
C TRP A 94 10.12 -5.60 -18.94
N MET A 95 9.10 -5.12 -19.65
CA MET A 95 8.51 -5.80 -20.83
C MET A 95 9.10 -5.32 -22.16
N SER A 96 10.12 -4.45 -22.10
CA SER A 96 10.78 -3.85 -23.28
C SER A 96 12.21 -4.36 -23.53
N HIS A 97 12.60 -5.49 -22.92
CA HIS A 97 13.86 -6.21 -23.20
C HIS A 97 13.60 -7.69 -23.49
#